data_AF-A0A9D1FPJ4-F1
#
_entry.id   AF-A0A9D1FPJ4-F1
#
_cell.length_a   1.000
_cell.length_b   1.000
_cell.length_c   1.000
_cell.angle_alpha   90.00
_cell.angle_beta   90.00
_cell.angle_gamma   90.00
#
_symmetry.space_group_name_H-M   'P 1'
#
loop_
_entity.id
_entity.type
_entity.pdbx_description
1 polymer ?
#
loop_
_entity_poly.entity_id
_entity_poly.type
_entity_poly.pdbx_seq_one_letter_code
_entity_poly.pdbx_strand_id
1 'polypeptide(L)'
;MKKKLLAMALCGMLAVSFAVPVSAAAVSGGTEQTATEQEQALPDSVLYYGEVKEAVKDEDGNIIQLRMDSEQYGEYVFNIAEDTVWVDSGSKKALDPADVKAGDRLYVFHSLVETRSIPPQSPAFAVVGNVPMDVGCAQYYEVEGVSQQNGKTWIQTSNGGLYIVANEKTEFSYYGSDKEVSADDLQAGGHIVAWTGVNATSYPAQTNGFHIMILPSASWEPLTQGALNQMLGKKSNAASAASSENGGAMTREQLVTALWKSQGSPRVTDDVLDKAEDADEISSGARRAMAWACREGLVSDIYLGPKDPVTVGEAKEMLRLLEEK
;
A
#
# COMPACT_ATOMS: atom_id res chain seq x y z
N MET A 1 -66.53 -26.21 10.03
CA MET A 1 -66.57 -25.44 8.77
C MET A 1 -67.37 -24.15 8.97
N LYS A 2 -66.83 -23.01 8.50
CA LYS A 2 -67.52 -21.77 8.06
C LYS A 2 -68.44 -21.06 9.09
N LYS A 3 -67.98 -19.97 9.71
CA LYS A 3 -68.17 -18.53 9.34
C LYS A 3 -69.64 -18.06 9.30
N LYS A 4 -70.00 -17.11 10.19
CA LYS A 4 -70.41 -15.69 9.91
C LYS A 4 -71.38 -15.13 10.97
N LEU A 5 -71.39 -13.78 11.07
CA LEU A 5 -72.32 -12.81 11.71
C LEU A 5 -71.62 -12.03 12.85
N LEU A 6 -71.18 -10.76 12.77
CA LEU A 6 -71.70 -9.46 12.24
C LEU A 6 -72.65 -8.76 13.24
N ALA A 7 -72.17 -7.66 13.86
CA ALA A 7 -72.89 -6.46 14.39
C ALA A 7 -71.90 -5.67 15.30
N MET A 8 -71.36 -4.50 14.97
CA MET A 8 -71.91 -3.14 14.84
C MET A 8 -72.28 -2.45 16.18
N ALA A 9 -71.64 -1.28 16.40
CA ALA A 9 -72.14 -0.05 17.05
C ALA A 9 -71.66 0.33 18.48
N LEU A 10 -71.00 1.52 18.51
CA LEU A 10 -71.39 2.76 19.22
C LEU A 10 -70.62 3.26 20.47
N CYS A 11 -70.16 4.51 20.31
CA CYS A 11 -70.11 5.64 21.25
C CYS A 11 -69.12 5.70 22.43
N GLY A 12 -68.35 6.78 22.46
CA GLY A 12 -67.68 7.30 23.65
C GLY A 12 -66.73 8.47 23.35
N MET A 13 -67.27 9.65 23.04
CA MET A 13 -66.52 10.91 23.02
C MET A 13 -65.98 11.23 24.42
N LEU A 14 -64.73 11.71 24.50
CA LEU A 14 -64.34 12.68 25.53
C LEU A 14 -63.39 13.71 24.90
N ALA A 15 -63.91 14.92 24.69
CA ALA A 15 -63.12 16.11 24.40
C ALA A 15 -63.00 16.93 25.68
N VAL A 16 -61.78 17.27 26.09
CA VAL A 16 -61.52 18.37 27.03
C VAL A 16 -60.33 19.15 26.49
N SER A 17 -60.64 20.31 25.92
CA SER A 17 -59.68 21.38 25.60
C SER A 17 -59.45 22.22 26.85
N PHE A 18 -58.21 22.43 27.29
CA PHE A 18 -57.82 23.65 28.03
C PHE A 18 -56.33 23.98 27.85
N ALA A 19 -56.10 25.19 27.35
CA ALA A 19 -55.06 26.17 27.70
C ALA A 19 -53.58 25.76 27.67
N VAL A 20 -52.86 26.30 26.68
CA VAL A 20 -51.41 26.51 26.72
C VAL A 20 -51.12 27.71 27.64
N PRO A 21 -50.27 27.60 28.68
CA PRO A 21 -49.47 28.72 29.12
C PRO A 21 -48.17 28.71 28.32
N VAL A 22 -47.99 29.73 27.48
CA VAL A 22 -46.66 30.13 27.01
C VAL A 22 -45.86 30.53 28.23
N SER A 23 -44.88 29.70 28.60
CA SER A 23 -43.75 30.13 29.41
C SER A 23 -42.52 30.13 28.52
N ALA A 24 -42.04 31.35 28.24
CA ALA A 24 -40.71 31.57 27.72
C ALA A 24 -39.70 31.15 28.79
N ALA A 25 -39.05 30.01 28.57
CA ALA A 25 -37.80 29.66 29.22
C ALA A 25 -36.82 29.26 28.13
N ALA A 26 -35.66 29.92 28.14
CA ALA A 26 -34.65 29.87 27.11
C ALA A 26 -34.23 28.44 26.75
N VAL A 27 -34.20 28.17 25.45
CA VAL A 27 -33.50 27.01 24.87
C VAL A 27 -32.01 27.27 25.04
N SER A 28 -31.44 26.69 26.09
CA SER A 28 -30.00 26.41 26.20
C SER A 28 -29.87 25.00 26.73
N GLY A 29 -29.39 24.09 25.90
CA GLY A 29 -29.26 22.67 26.21
C GLY A 29 -29.63 21.80 25.03
N GLY A 30 -29.05 22.11 23.86
CA GLY A 30 -28.94 21.12 22.81
C GLY A 30 -28.15 19.96 23.38
N THR A 31 -28.75 18.77 23.37
CA THR A 31 -28.05 17.51 23.49
C THR A 31 -26.90 17.52 22.50
N GLU A 32 -25.68 17.64 23.01
CA GLU A 32 -24.46 17.26 22.29
C GLU A 32 -24.60 15.77 21.96
N GLN A 33 -25.11 15.50 20.76
CA GLN A 33 -24.76 14.27 20.07
C GLN A 33 -23.27 14.36 19.81
N THR A 34 -22.48 13.77 20.68
CA THR A 34 -21.10 13.42 20.40
C THR A 34 -21.17 12.39 19.27
N ALA A 35 -21.22 12.87 18.02
CA ALA A 35 -20.74 12.10 16.91
C ALA A 35 -19.28 11.84 17.24
N THR A 36 -18.96 10.61 17.61
CA THR A 36 -17.60 10.11 17.45
C THR A 36 -17.31 10.22 15.95
N GLU A 37 -16.76 11.34 15.52
CA GLU A 37 -15.97 11.41 14.30
C GLU A 37 -14.83 10.41 14.50
N GLN A 38 -15.07 9.17 14.07
CA GLN A 38 -13.97 8.29 13.75
C GLN A 38 -13.26 8.98 12.59
N GLU A 39 -12.07 9.48 12.88
CA GLU A 39 -11.13 9.97 11.87
C GLU A 39 -10.98 8.87 10.82
N GLN A 40 -11.64 9.06 9.67
CA GLN A 40 -11.64 8.08 8.60
C GLN A 40 -10.23 8.09 8.03
N ALA A 41 -9.47 7.04 8.34
CA ALA A 41 -8.11 6.88 7.83
C ALA A 41 -8.12 7.01 6.30
N LEU A 42 -7.10 7.69 5.79
CA LEU A 42 -6.92 7.90 4.37
C LEU A 42 -6.72 6.55 3.66
N PRO A 43 -7.27 6.34 2.45
CA PRO A 43 -7.08 5.09 1.73
C PRO A 43 -5.61 4.91 1.36
N ASP A 44 -5.13 3.67 1.35
CA ASP A 44 -3.73 3.37 1.01
C ASP A 44 -3.36 3.80 -0.43
N SER A 45 -4.32 3.76 -1.36
CA SER A 45 -4.13 4.23 -2.74
C SER A 45 -5.39 4.84 -3.35
N VAL A 46 -5.20 5.60 -4.43
CA VAL A 46 -6.26 6.16 -5.28
C VAL A 46 -6.22 5.46 -6.63
N LEU A 47 -7.41 5.13 -7.16
CA LEU A 47 -7.55 4.49 -8.46
C LEU A 47 -7.79 5.53 -9.57
N TYR A 48 -6.89 5.55 -10.55
CA TYR A 48 -7.05 6.26 -11.81
C TYR A 48 -7.33 5.28 -12.95
N TYR A 49 -8.16 5.67 -13.91
CA TYR A 49 -8.38 4.92 -15.15
C TYR A 49 -8.35 5.85 -16.35
N GLY A 50 -7.49 5.55 -17.32
CA GLY A 50 -7.31 6.39 -18.50
C GLY A 50 -6.56 5.70 -19.63
N GLU A 51 -6.30 6.47 -20.68
CA GLU A 51 -5.53 6.08 -21.85
C GLU A 51 -4.09 6.58 -21.72
N VAL A 52 -3.11 5.73 -22.05
CA VAL A 52 -1.70 6.11 -22.13
C VAL A 52 -1.49 7.01 -23.34
N LYS A 53 -1.07 8.26 -23.10
CA LYS A 53 -0.64 9.18 -24.16
C LYS A 53 0.82 8.99 -24.51
N GLU A 54 1.66 8.79 -23.49
CA GLU A 54 3.10 8.62 -23.66
C GLU A 54 3.66 7.78 -22.51
N ALA A 55 4.51 6.80 -22.84
CA ALA A 55 5.34 6.08 -21.89
C ALA A 55 6.78 6.58 -22.02
N VAL A 56 7.22 7.39 -21.06
CA VAL A 56 8.56 7.98 -21.04
C VAL A 56 9.54 6.93 -20.53
N LYS A 57 10.63 6.74 -21.27
CA LYS A 57 11.67 5.74 -20.96
C LYS A 57 13.01 6.40 -20.63
N ASP A 58 13.79 5.74 -19.80
CA ASP A 58 15.20 6.09 -19.57
C ASP A 58 16.12 5.58 -20.70
N GLU A 59 17.44 5.73 -20.52
CA GLU A 59 18.44 5.29 -21.49
C GLU A 59 18.52 3.76 -21.63
N ASP A 60 18.13 3.02 -20.58
CA ASP A 60 18.10 1.56 -20.55
C ASP A 60 16.78 0.97 -21.11
N GLY A 61 15.80 1.84 -21.40
CA GLY A 61 14.51 1.48 -21.97
C GLY A 61 13.44 1.15 -20.93
N ASN A 62 13.70 1.36 -19.64
CA ASN A 62 12.72 1.20 -18.58
C ASN A 62 11.74 2.36 -18.60
N ILE A 63 10.46 2.09 -18.36
CA ILE A 63 9.45 3.14 -18.25
C ILE A 63 9.63 3.83 -16.89
N ILE A 64 9.93 5.12 -16.90
CA ILE A 64 10.07 5.95 -15.70
C ILE A 64 8.85 6.84 -15.45
N GLN A 65 8.06 7.13 -16.48
CA GLN A 65 6.79 7.87 -16.35
C GLN A 65 5.73 7.39 -17.34
N LEU A 66 4.47 7.40 -16.90
CA LEU A 66 3.29 7.25 -17.75
C LEU A 66 2.49 8.55 -17.78
N ARG A 67 2.37 9.17 -18.95
CA ARG A 67 1.44 10.28 -19.16
C ARG A 67 0.13 9.73 -19.64
N MET A 68 -0.93 9.99 -18.90
CA MET A 68 -2.24 9.43 -19.15
C MET A 68 -3.31 10.52 -19.19
N ASP A 69 -4.39 10.24 -19.89
CA ASP A 69 -5.55 11.12 -19.99
C ASP A 69 -6.84 10.33 -19.79
N SER A 70 -7.82 10.98 -19.18
CA SER A 70 -9.10 10.41 -18.82
C SER A 70 -10.17 11.47 -18.88
N GLU A 71 -11.30 11.15 -19.51
CA GLU A 71 -12.45 12.04 -19.52
C GLU A 71 -13.01 12.32 -18.11
N GLN A 72 -12.86 11.36 -17.19
CA GLN A 72 -13.37 11.46 -15.83
C GLN A 72 -12.37 12.12 -14.87
N TYR A 73 -11.08 11.79 -15.00
CA TYR A 73 -10.06 12.17 -14.02
C TYR A 73 -9.08 13.24 -14.52
N GLY A 74 -9.12 13.58 -15.82
CA GLY A 74 -8.20 14.51 -16.47
C GLY A 74 -6.83 13.91 -16.80
N GLU A 75 -5.93 14.78 -17.25
CA GLU A 75 -4.54 14.44 -17.53
C GLU A 75 -3.75 14.22 -16.25
N TYR A 76 -2.87 13.22 -16.25
CA TYR A 76 -2.04 12.84 -15.11
C TYR A 76 -0.68 12.31 -15.57
N VAL A 77 0.35 12.48 -14.74
CA VAL A 77 1.64 11.81 -14.92
C VAL A 77 1.90 10.88 -13.75
N PHE A 78 2.10 9.62 -14.03
CA PHE A 78 2.48 8.65 -13.01
C PHE A 78 3.98 8.40 -13.05
N ASN A 79 4.63 8.61 -11.91
CA ASN A 79 6.04 8.28 -11.75
C ASN A 79 6.15 6.78 -11.45
N ILE A 80 6.97 6.09 -12.24
CA ILE A 80 7.20 4.64 -12.11
C ILE A 80 8.50 4.45 -11.33
N ALA A 81 8.43 3.66 -10.27
CA ALA A 81 9.56 3.22 -9.48
C ALA A 81 9.87 1.75 -9.77
N GLU A 82 11.02 1.26 -9.32
CA GLU A 82 11.40 -0.15 -9.48
C GLU A 82 10.44 -1.11 -8.78
N ASP A 83 9.79 -0.66 -7.70
CA ASP A 83 8.80 -1.41 -6.94
C ASP A 83 7.36 -1.22 -7.44
N THR A 84 7.14 -0.44 -8.51
CA THR A 84 5.82 -0.37 -9.16
C THR A 84 5.45 -1.74 -9.71
N VAL A 85 4.30 -2.25 -9.28
CA VAL A 85 3.79 -3.57 -9.68
C VAL A 85 3.02 -3.47 -10.98
N TRP A 86 3.34 -4.30 -11.97
CA TRP A 86 2.70 -4.33 -13.29
C TRP A 86 1.88 -5.61 -13.44
N VAL A 87 0.56 -5.50 -13.53
CA VAL A 87 -0.34 -6.67 -13.52
C VAL A 87 -1.12 -6.78 -14.82
N ASP A 88 -1.12 -7.98 -15.39
CA ASP A 88 -2.05 -8.37 -16.44
C ASP A 88 -3.30 -8.96 -15.79
N SER A 89 -4.40 -8.20 -15.84
CA SER A 89 -5.65 -8.57 -15.16
C SER A 89 -6.34 -9.78 -15.77
N GLY A 90 -6.14 -10.06 -17.06
CA GLY A 90 -6.78 -11.16 -17.76
C GLY A 90 -6.12 -12.51 -17.48
N SER A 91 -4.80 -12.54 -17.50
CA SER A 91 -3.99 -13.74 -17.23
C SER A 91 -3.67 -13.95 -15.76
N LYS A 92 -3.89 -12.93 -14.91
CA LYS A 92 -3.57 -12.92 -13.48
C LYS A 92 -2.08 -13.12 -13.20
N LYS A 93 -1.23 -12.50 -14.01
CA LYS A 93 0.24 -12.58 -13.93
C LYS A 93 0.88 -11.19 -13.95
N ALA A 94 2.20 -11.14 -13.77
CA ALA A 94 2.96 -9.93 -14.04
C ALA A 94 2.83 -9.57 -15.53
N LEU A 95 2.55 -8.29 -15.80
CA LEU A 95 2.60 -7.68 -17.12
C LEU A 95 4.05 -7.22 -17.38
N ASP A 96 4.55 -7.43 -18.59
CA ASP A 96 5.82 -6.83 -18.99
C ASP A 96 5.59 -5.33 -19.30
N PRO A 97 6.26 -4.39 -18.60
CA PRO A 97 6.13 -2.96 -18.89
C PRO A 97 6.48 -2.63 -20.35
N ALA A 98 7.32 -3.43 -21.02
CA ALA A 98 7.67 -3.23 -22.41
C ALA A 98 6.47 -3.39 -23.37
N ASP A 99 5.43 -4.11 -22.97
CA ASP A 99 4.21 -4.32 -23.77
C ASP A 99 3.26 -3.11 -23.76
N VAL A 100 3.50 -2.14 -22.87
CA VAL A 100 2.70 -0.93 -22.72
C VAL A 100 3.05 0.08 -23.81
N LYS A 101 2.02 0.54 -24.53
CA LYS A 101 2.15 1.52 -25.61
C LYS A 101 1.08 2.61 -25.54
N ALA A 102 1.35 3.72 -26.24
CA ALA A 102 0.36 4.78 -26.39
C ALA A 102 -0.95 4.23 -27.00
N GLY A 103 -2.08 4.65 -26.44
CA GLY A 103 -3.42 4.16 -26.76
C GLY A 103 -3.89 3.01 -25.86
N ASP A 104 -3.03 2.39 -25.05
CA ASP A 104 -3.46 1.39 -24.08
C ASP A 104 -4.31 2.03 -22.98
N ARG A 105 -5.33 1.31 -22.51
CA ARG A 105 -6.16 1.74 -21.38
C ARG A 105 -5.76 0.97 -20.13
N LEU A 106 -5.32 1.67 -19.11
CA LEU A 106 -4.76 1.10 -17.88
C LEU A 106 -5.47 1.65 -16.66
N TYR A 107 -5.48 0.84 -15.60
CA TYR A 107 -5.76 1.29 -14.25
C TYR A 107 -4.44 1.56 -13.53
N VAL A 108 -4.38 2.64 -12.77
CA VAL A 108 -3.22 2.98 -11.96
C VAL A 108 -3.68 3.21 -10.53
N PHE A 109 -3.15 2.42 -9.60
CA PHE A 109 -3.25 2.63 -8.17
C PHE A 109 -2.05 3.50 -7.76
N HIS A 110 -2.32 4.72 -7.30
CA HIS A 110 -1.30 5.73 -7.04
C HIS A 110 -1.44 6.35 -5.65
N SER A 111 -0.42 7.09 -5.22
CA SER A 111 -0.44 7.79 -3.94
C SER A 111 -1.53 8.86 -3.88
N LEU A 112 -2.11 9.06 -2.69
CA LEU A 112 -2.92 10.25 -2.37
C LEU A 112 -2.14 11.56 -2.49
N VAL A 113 -0.81 11.49 -2.37
CA VAL A 113 0.05 12.66 -2.47
C VAL A 113 0.37 12.90 -3.94
N GLU A 114 0.01 14.10 -4.41
CA GLU A 114 0.27 14.57 -5.77
C GLU A 114 1.06 15.89 -5.77
N THR A 115 1.82 16.13 -6.82
CA THR A 115 2.53 17.39 -7.04
C THR A 115 1.55 18.48 -7.50
N ARG A 116 1.80 19.73 -7.09
CA ARG A 116 1.03 20.91 -7.54
C ARG A 116 1.42 21.38 -8.94
N SER A 117 1.63 20.45 -9.87
CA SER A 117 1.98 20.71 -11.27
C SER A 117 0.77 20.59 -12.19
N ILE A 118 0.93 20.98 -13.46
CA ILE A 118 -0.07 20.80 -14.51
C ILE A 118 0.60 20.08 -15.69
N PRO A 119 0.22 18.83 -16.01
CA PRO A 119 -0.68 17.96 -15.24
C PRO A 119 -0.12 17.57 -13.84
N PRO A 120 -1.00 17.18 -12.89
CA PRO A 120 -0.58 16.62 -11.60
C PRO A 120 0.30 15.38 -11.79
N GLN A 121 1.22 15.15 -10.87
CA GLN A 121 2.06 13.95 -10.87
C GLN A 121 1.95 13.19 -9.56
N SER A 122 1.92 11.87 -9.62
CA SER A 122 1.88 11.02 -8.43
C SER A 122 2.67 9.72 -8.65
N PRO A 123 3.33 9.17 -7.61
CA PRO A 123 3.92 7.84 -7.65
C PRO A 123 2.86 6.75 -7.91
N ALA A 124 3.14 5.83 -8.84
CA ALA A 124 2.32 4.65 -9.08
C ALA A 124 2.79 3.46 -8.22
N PHE A 125 1.85 2.86 -7.50
CA PHE A 125 2.08 1.62 -6.74
C PHE A 125 1.80 0.39 -7.59
N ALA A 126 0.70 0.40 -8.35
CA ALA A 126 0.38 -0.67 -9.28
C ALA A 126 -0.24 -0.15 -10.58
N VAL A 127 0.21 -0.71 -11.70
CA VAL A 127 -0.35 -0.49 -13.03
C VAL A 127 -0.98 -1.78 -13.51
N VAL A 128 -2.27 -1.73 -13.85
CA VAL A 128 -3.05 -2.89 -14.25
C VAL A 128 -3.56 -2.73 -15.66
N GLY A 129 -3.16 -3.65 -16.55
CA GLY A 129 -3.56 -3.70 -17.95
C GLY A 129 -4.39 -4.95 -18.30
N ASN A 130 -4.80 -5.04 -19.55
CA ASN A 130 -5.51 -6.19 -20.14
C ASN A 130 -6.71 -6.65 -19.27
N VAL A 131 -7.65 -5.74 -19.02
CA VAL A 131 -8.84 -6.01 -18.19
C VAL A 131 -9.98 -6.56 -19.05
N PRO A 132 -10.37 -7.84 -18.92
CA PRO A 132 -11.50 -8.40 -19.66
C PRO A 132 -12.82 -7.77 -19.19
N MET A 133 -13.79 -7.65 -20.10
CA MET A 133 -15.10 -7.03 -19.78
C MET A 133 -15.97 -7.85 -18.80
N ASP A 134 -15.71 -9.15 -18.67
CA ASP A 134 -16.54 -10.13 -17.97
C ASP A 134 -15.94 -10.64 -16.65
N VAL A 135 -14.70 -10.23 -16.33
CA VAL A 135 -13.99 -10.59 -15.10
C VAL A 135 -13.80 -9.34 -14.25
N GLY A 136 -13.95 -9.46 -12.93
CA GLY A 136 -13.61 -8.35 -12.02
C GLY A 136 -12.16 -7.89 -12.24
N CYS A 137 -11.95 -6.58 -12.33
CA CYS A 137 -10.62 -5.99 -12.50
C CYS A 137 -9.76 -6.30 -11.27
N ALA A 138 -8.47 -6.58 -11.48
CA ALA A 138 -7.51 -6.72 -10.40
C ALA A 138 -7.48 -5.44 -9.56
N GLN A 139 -7.52 -5.56 -8.23
CA GLN A 139 -7.49 -4.43 -7.30
C GLN A 139 -6.29 -4.54 -6.35
N TYR A 140 -5.63 -3.42 -6.10
CA TYR A 140 -4.50 -3.31 -5.17
C TYR A 140 -5.00 -3.03 -3.75
N TYR A 141 -4.47 -3.74 -2.76
CA TYR A 141 -4.86 -3.63 -1.36
C TYR A 141 -3.67 -3.80 -0.42
N GLU A 142 -3.65 -2.99 0.64
CA GLU A 142 -2.91 -3.29 1.86
C GLU A 142 -3.64 -4.39 2.65
N VAL A 143 -2.87 -5.31 3.21
CA VAL A 143 -3.31 -6.34 4.14
C VAL A 143 -3.16 -5.79 5.56
N GLU A 144 -4.19 -5.21 6.13
CA GLU A 144 -4.15 -4.67 7.50
C GLU A 144 -4.11 -5.76 8.56
N GLY A 145 -4.75 -6.89 8.26
CA GLY A 145 -4.88 -8.00 9.20
C GLY A 145 -5.33 -9.28 8.53
N VAL A 146 -4.84 -10.40 9.05
CA VAL A 146 -5.20 -11.74 8.58
C VAL A 146 -5.70 -12.54 9.76
N SER A 147 -6.89 -13.13 9.63
CA SER A 147 -7.43 -14.03 10.64
C SER A 147 -8.02 -15.29 10.00
N GLN A 148 -7.85 -16.43 10.66
CA GLN A 148 -8.39 -17.70 10.20
C GLN A 148 -9.59 -18.10 11.07
N GLN A 149 -10.74 -18.33 10.44
CA GLN A 149 -11.96 -18.76 11.14
C GLN A 149 -12.75 -19.73 10.25
N ASN A 150 -13.16 -20.86 10.83
CA ASN A 150 -14.00 -21.87 10.17
C ASN A 150 -13.46 -22.35 8.82
N GLY A 151 -12.14 -22.54 8.70
CA GLY A 151 -11.50 -22.99 7.46
C GLY A 151 -11.46 -21.93 6.33
N LYS A 152 -11.70 -20.66 6.68
CA LYS A 152 -11.57 -19.51 5.77
C LYS A 152 -10.54 -18.54 6.31
N THR A 153 -9.82 -17.88 5.40
CA THR A 153 -8.92 -16.79 5.74
C THR A 153 -9.61 -15.46 5.45
N TRP A 154 -9.65 -14.60 6.45
CA TRP A 154 -10.24 -13.27 6.41
C TRP A 154 -9.12 -12.25 6.35
N ILE A 155 -9.08 -11.49 5.27
CA ILE A 155 -8.08 -10.46 5.01
C ILE A 155 -8.77 -9.12 5.18
N GLN A 156 -8.38 -8.36 6.19
CA GLN A 156 -8.87 -7.00 6.43
C GLN A 156 -8.09 -6.02 5.55
N THR A 157 -8.81 -5.09 4.91
CA THR A 157 -8.27 -4.06 4.03
C THR A 157 -9.20 -2.83 4.01
N SER A 158 -8.76 -1.75 3.36
CA SER A 158 -9.53 -0.54 3.12
C SER A 158 -9.98 0.15 4.41
N ASN A 159 -9.05 0.31 5.34
CA ASN A 159 -9.19 0.85 6.68
C ASN A 159 -10.27 0.13 7.49
N GLY A 160 -10.25 -1.20 7.44
CA GLY A 160 -11.25 -2.08 8.05
C GLY A 160 -12.62 -2.04 7.38
N GLY A 161 -12.77 -1.35 6.25
CA GLY A 161 -14.02 -1.24 5.50
C GLY A 161 -14.37 -2.47 4.68
N LEU A 162 -13.40 -3.35 4.40
CA LEU A 162 -13.57 -4.53 3.56
C LEU A 162 -12.85 -5.75 4.15
N TYR A 163 -13.53 -6.89 4.10
CA TYR A 163 -12.92 -8.21 4.23
C TYR A 163 -12.92 -8.95 2.90
N ILE A 164 -11.72 -9.34 2.45
CA ILE A 164 -11.56 -10.33 1.37
C ILE A 164 -11.47 -11.71 2.03
N VAL A 165 -12.42 -12.57 1.69
CA VAL A 165 -12.55 -13.91 2.27
C VAL A 165 -11.98 -14.93 1.28
N ALA A 166 -10.86 -15.54 1.65
CA ALA A 166 -10.27 -16.65 0.94
C ALA A 166 -10.78 -17.99 1.49
N ASN A 167 -11.06 -18.93 0.59
CA ASN A 167 -11.53 -20.27 0.90
C ASN A 167 -10.81 -21.31 0.04
N GLU A 168 -11.22 -22.57 0.14
CA GLU A 168 -10.66 -23.71 -0.63
C GLU A 168 -10.66 -23.55 -2.16
N LYS A 169 -11.42 -22.60 -2.71
CA LYS A 169 -11.49 -22.28 -4.14
C LYS A 169 -10.68 -21.05 -4.53
N THR A 170 -10.07 -20.35 -3.56
CA THR A 170 -9.24 -19.18 -3.82
C THR A 170 -7.89 -19.62 -4.35
N GLU A 171 -7.53 -19.15 -5.54
CA GLU A 171 -6.22 -19.37 -6.13
C GLU A 171 -5.22 -18.36 -5.56
N PHE A 172 -4.01 -18.83 -5.24
CA PHE A 172 -2.91 -17.99 -4.77
C PHE A 172 -1.75 -18.02 -5.76
N SER A 173 -1.10 -16.87 -5.94
CA SER A 173 0.11 -16.73 -6.76
C SER A 173 1.04 -15.71 -6.12
N TYR A 174 2.32 -15.78 -6.45
CA TYR A 174 3.29 -14.78 -6.06
C TYR A 174 3.66 -13.91 -7.26
N TYR A 175 3.72 -12.60 -7.08
CA TYR A 175 4.05 -11.70 -8.16
C TYR A 175 5.46 -11.96 -8.70
N GLY A 176 5.58 -12.06 -10.03
CA GLY A 176 6.85 -12.27 -10.73
C GLY A 176 7.54 -13.62 -10.47
N SER A 177 6.87 -14.59 -9.84
CA SER A 177 7.46 -15.87 -9.48
C SER A 177 6.48 -17.03 -9.59
N ASP A 178 6.99 -18.21 -9.97
CA ASP A 178 6.25 -19.47 -9.90
C ASP A 178 6.32 -20.12 -8.50
N LYS A 179 6.70 -19.35 -7.46
CA LYS A 179 6.68 -19.80 -6.06
C LYS A 179 5.26 -20.24 -5.69
N GLU A 180 5.12 -21.48 -5.23
CA GLU A 180 3.89 -21.96 -4.62
C GLU A 180 3.66 -21.22 -3.29
N VAL A 181 2.51 -20.55 -3.18
CA VAL A 181 2.13 -19.72 -2.03
C VAL A 181 0.69 -20.01 -1.64
N SER A 182 0.36 -19.67 -0.40
CA SER A 182 -0.96 -19.90 0.18
C SER A 182 -1.40 -18.73 1.07
N ALA A 183 -2.56 -18.86 1.69
CA ALA A 183 -3.05 -17.90 2.68
C ALA A 183 -2.10 -17.71 3.87
N ASP A 184 -1.24 -18.69 4.19
CA ASP A 184 -0.27 -18.60 5.29
C ASP A 184 0.93 -17.69 4.96
N ASP A 185 1.15 -17.36 3.66
CA ASP A 185 2.17 -16.40 3.23
C ASP A 185 1.68 -14.94 3.32
N LEU A 186 0.41 -14.69 3.66
CA LEU A 186 -0.13 -13.35 3.85
C LEU A 186 0.38 -12.75 5.16
N GLN A 187 0.80 -11.50 5.11
CA GLN A 187 1.34 -10.78 6.26
C GLN A 187 0.61 -9.45 6.43
N ALA A 188 0.37 -9.06 7.68
CA ALA A 188 -0.16 -7.74 8.00
C ALA A 188 0.86 -6.65 7.61
N GLY A 189 0.37 -5.52 7.11
CA GLY A 189 1.10 -4.49 6.36
C GLY A 189 1.41 -4.90 4.90
N GLY A 190 1.25 -6.18 4.56
CA GLY A 190 1.43 -6.76 3.23
C GLY A 190 0.69 -6.02 2.14
N HIS A 191 1.09 -6.20 0.88
CA HIS A 191 0.25 -5.77 -0.23
C HIS A 191 -0.12 -6.96 -1.11
N ILE A 192 -1.33 -6.92 -1.63
CA ILE A 192 -1.87 -7.93 -2.52
C ILE A 192 -2.54 -7.27 -3.72
N VAL A 193 -2.60 -8.02 -4.80
CA VAL A 193 -3.54 -7.74 -5.89
C VAL A 193 -4.60 -8.84 -5.90
N ALA A 194 -5.86 -8.46 -5.77
CA ALA A 194 -6.97 -9.39 -5.61
C ALA A 194 -8.01 -9.25 -6.72
N TRP A 195 -8.50 -10.39 -7.19
CA TRP A 195 -9.67 -10.52 -8.05
C TRP A 195 -10.81 -11.01 -7.17
N THR A 196 -11.79 -10.13 -6.93
CA THR A 196 -12.86 -10.39 -5.98
C THR A 196 -14.22 -10.51 -6.66
N GLY A 197 -15.16 -11.17 -5.98
CA GLY A 197 -16.56 -11.19 -6.38
C GLY A 197 -17.31 -9.90 -6.04
N VAL A 198 -18.63 -9.95 -6.21
CA VAL A 198 -19.53 -8.87 -5.81
C VAL A 198 -19.55 -8.77 -4.28
N ASN A 199 -19.43 -7.55 -3.77
CA ASN A 199 -19.45 -7.28 -2.34
C ASN A 199 -20.84 -7.55 -1.75
N ALA A 200 -20.88 -8.22 -0.59
CA ALA A 200 -22.08 -8.31 0.23
C ALA A 200 -22.42 -6.95 0.83
N THR A 201 -23.72 -6.62 0.91
CA THR A 201 -24.23 -5.41 1.56
C THR A 201 -24.19 -5.57 3.09
N SER A 202 -23.00 -5.49 3.67
CA SER A 202 -22.73 -5.49 5.12
C SER A 202 -21.65 -4.45 5.44
N TYR A 203 -21.49 -4.08 6.72
CA TYR A 203 -20.35 -3.30 7.19
C TYR A 203 -19.61 -4.02 8.34
N PRO A 204 -18.30 -4.30 8.21
CA PRO A 204 -17.50 -4.15 6.99
C PRO A 204 -18.07 -4.95 5.81
N ALA A 205 -17.81 -4.48 4.59
CA ALA A 205 -18.19 -5.19 3.39
C ALA A 205 -17.43 -6.53 3.34
N GLN A 206 -18.03 -7.54 2.72
CA GLN A 206 -17.38 -8.85 2.57
C GLN A 206 -17.43 -9.26 1.11
N THR A 207 -16.31 -9.74 0.59
CA THR A 207 -16.23 -10.30 -0.76
C THR A 207 -15.41 -11.57 -0.76
N ASN A 208 -15.68 -12.47 -1.72
CA ASN A 208 -14.87 -13.67 -1.88
C ASN A 208 -13.70 -13.37 -2.82
N GLY A 209 -12.48 -13.76 -2.44
CA GLY A 209 -11.33 -13.74 -3.33
C GLY A 209 -11.36 -14.93 -4.28
N PHE A 210 -11.37 -14.69 -5.58
CA PHE A 210 -11.21 -15.75 -6.59
C PHE A 210 -9.74 -16.04 -6.84
N HIS A 211 -8.94 -14.98 -6.91
CA HIS A 211 -7.49 -15.06 -7.04
C HIS A 211 -6.84 -13.98 -6.20
N ILE A 212 -5.80 -14.36 -5.46
CA ILE A 212 -5.01 -13.44 -4.64
C ILE A 212 -3.55 -13.59 -5.06
N MET A 213 -3.02 -12.52 -5.61
CA MET A 213 -1.61 -12.39 -5.90
C MET A 213 -0.92 -11.69 -4.73
N ILE A 214 -0.05 -12.42 -4.06
CA ILE A 214 0.79 -11.88 -2.99
C ILE A 214 1.92 -11.11 -3.66
N LEU A 215 2.03 -9.83 -3.33
CA LEU A 215 3.14 -9.02 -3.80
C LEU A 215 4.35 -9.28 -2.90
N PRO A 216 5.57 -9.32 -3.45
CA PRO A 216 6.76 -9.42 -2.63
C PRO A 216 6.75 -8.32 -1.58
N SER A 217 7.04 -8.68 -0.33
CA SER A 217 7.06 -7.73 0.80
C SER A 217 8.23 -6.74 0.75
N ALA A 218 8.92 -6.61 -0.40
CA ALA A 218 9.72 -5.43 -0.66
C ALA A 218 8.69 -4.32 -0.88
N SER A 219 8.40 -3.44 0.07
CA SER A 219 9.28 -2.30 0.36
C SER A 219 8.70 -1.43 1.49
N TRP A 220 8.16 -1.99 2.59
CA TRP A 220 7.54 -1.15 3.64
C TRP A 220 7.69 -1.63 5.09
N GLU A 221 8.11 -2.88 5.37
CA GLU A 221 8.51 -3.25 6.74
C GLU A 221 9.82 -2.55 7.12
N PRO A 222 9.85 -1.72 8.17
CA PRO A 222 11.08 -1.06 8.58
C PRO A 222 12.13 -2.09 8.97
N LEU A 223 13.32 -1.99 8.37
CA LEU A 223 14.47 -2.80 8.69
C LEU A 223 14.85 -2.55 10.15
N THR A 224 14.95 -3.63 10.93
CA THR A 224 15.51 -3.58 12.28
C THR A 224 16.95 -4.08 12.27
N GLN A 225 17.74 -3.65 13.27
CA GLN A 225 19.12 -4.16 13.45
C GLN A 225 19.17 -5.68 13.59
N GLY A 226 18.13 -6.29 14.19
CA GLY A 226 18.00 -7.73 14.33
C GLY A 226 17.82 -8.43 12.98
N ALA A 227 16.94 -7.90 12.12
CA ALA A 227 16.71 -8.42 10.77
C ALA A 227 17.99 -8.33 9.92
N LEU A 228 18.70 -7.20 9.96
CA LEU A 228 19.97 -7.03 9.25
C LEU A 228 21.05 -8.03 9.71
N ASN A 229 21.17 -8.28 11.01
CA ASN A 229 22.14 -9.25 11.53
C ASN A 229 21.86 -10.68 11.03
N GLN A 230 20.57 -11.04 10.91
CA GLN A 230 20.16 -12.33 10.32
C GLN A 230 20.53 -12.41 8.83
N MET A 231 20.27 -11.34 8.06
CA MET A 231 20.64 -11.28 6.64
C MET A 231 22.15 -11.45 6.43
N LEU A 232 22.98 -10.82 7.27
CA LEU A 232 24.45 -10.91 7.17
C LEU A 232 25.04 -12.22 7.73
N GLY A 233 24.21 -13.20 8.13
CA GLY A 233 24.68 -14.49 8.65
C GLY A 233 25.46 -14.40 9.96
N LYS A 234 25.35 -13.30 10.70
CA LYS A 234 26.06 -13.12 11.98
C LYS A 234 25.33 -13.92 13.06
N LYS A 235 25.93 -15.02 13.51
CA LYS A 235 25.40 -15.80 14.65
C LYS A 235 25.25 -14.88 15.86
N SER A 236 24.03 -14.68 16.33
CA SER A 236 23.77 -13.99 17.59
C SER A 236 24.31 -14.83 18.74
N ASN A 237 25.36 -14.35 19.41
CA ASN A 237 25.56 -14.78 20.79
C ASN A 237 24.39 -14.20 21.59
N ALA A 238 23.61 -15.07 22.22
CA ALA A 238 22.37 -14.77 22.94
C ALA A 238 22.49 -13.76 24.11
N ALA A 239 23.64 -13.08 24.25
CA ALA A 239 23.93 -12.11 25.30
C ALA A 239 23.75 -10.64 24.86
N SER A 240 23.54 -10.33 23.57
CA SER A 240 23.34 -8.93 23.10
C SER A 240 21.87 -8.55 22.86
N ALA A 241 20.93 -9.44 23.14
CA ALA A 241 19.49 -9.17 23.00
C ALA A 241 18.92 -8.24 24.10
N ALA A 242 19.75 -7.82 25.07
CA ALA A 242 19.30 -7.08 26.25
C ALA A 242 19.88 -5.65 26.38
N SER A 243 20.46 -5.07 25.33
CA SER A 243 20.93 -3.67 25.39
C SER A 243 20.80 -2.91 24.07
N SER A 244 19.57 -2.89 23.55
CA SER A 244 19.06 -1.78 22.75
C SER A 244 17.55 -1.77 22.96
N GLU A 245 17.13 -1.17 24.07
CA GLU A 245 15.77 -0.65 24.20
C GLU A 245 15.59 0.43 23.12
N ASN A 246 15.20 -0.02 21.92
CA ASN A 246 14.59 0.69 20.80
C ASN A 246 14.78 -0.20 19.57
N GLY A 247 13.85 -1.14 19.35
CA GLY A 247 13.69 -1.85 18.07
C GLY A 247 13.09 -0.92 17.00
N GLY A 248 13.65 0.28 16.85
CA GLY A 248 13.21 1.27 15.88
C GLY A 248 13.69 0.95 14.47
N ALA A 249 13.01 1.54 13.49
CA ALA A 249 13.41 1.51 12.09
C ALA A 249 14.86 1.98 11.93
N MET A 250 15.68 1.21 11.22
CA MET A 250 17.01 1.64 10.82
C MET A 250 16.91 2.70 9.73
N THR A 251 17.78 3.70 9.79
CA THR A 251 17.90 4.72 8.74
C THR A 251 18.84 4.28 7.62
N ARG A 252 18.77 4.93 6.45
CA ARG A 252 19.60 4.58 5.29
C ARG A 252 21.08 4.68 5.56
N GLU A 253 21.50 5.73 6.28
CA GLU A 253 22.89 5.88 6.67
C GLU A 253 23.36 4.76 7.63
N GLN A 254 22.47 4.21 8.46
CA GLN A 254 22.80 3.12 9.38
C GLN A 254 22.99 1.79 8.65
N LEU A 255 22.09 1.46 7.71
CA LEU A 255 22.24 0.28 6.86
C LEU A 255 23.52 0.39 6.02
N VAL A 256 23.67 1.48 5.27
CA VAL A 256 24.83 1.71 4.39
C VAL A 256 26.14 1.63 5.17
N THR A 257 26.20 2.21 6.37
CA THR A 257 27.38 2.11 7.24
C THR A 257 27.66 0.67 7.65
N ALA A 258 26.63 -0.13 7.92
CA ALA A 258 26.80 -1.54 8.28
C ALA A 258 27.33 -2.37 7.10
N LEU A 259 26.80 -2.15 5.89
CA LEU A 259 27.25 -2.82 4.65
C LEU A 259 28.68 -2.40 4.28
N TRP A 260 28.99 -1.11 4.33
CA TRP A 260 30.34 -0.61 4.07
C TRP A 260 31.38 -1.25 5.00
N LYS A 261 31.04 -1.44 6.27
CA LYS A 261 31.89 -2.15 7.24
C LYS A 261 32.02 -3.65 6.93
N SER A 262 30.96 -4.32 6.47
CA SER A 262 31.07 -5.74 6.09
C SER A 262 31.93 -5.94 4.85
N GLN A 263 32.01 -4.94 3.96
CA GLN A 263 32.90 -4.92 2.79
C GLN A 263 34.36 -4.52 3.12
N GLY A 264 34.73 -4.45 4.40
CA GLY A 264 36.10 -4.10 4.81
C GLY A 264 36.41 -2.61 4.78
N SER A 265 35.38 -1.75 4.73
CA SER A 265 35.51 -0.29 4.76
C SER A 265 36.41 0.28 3.67
N PRO A 266 36.10 0.02 2.37
CA PRO A 266 36.87 0.53 1.25
C PRO A 266 37.05 2.06 1.32
N ARG A 267 38.24 2.53 0.91
CA ARG A 267 38.55 3.96 0.90
C ARG A 267 37.89 4.62 -0.30
N VAL A 268 37.03 5.61 -0.03
CA VAL A 268 36.37 6.45 -1.02
C VAL A 268 36.50 7.91 -0.60
N THR A 269 36.61 8.79 -1.59
CA THR A 269 36.56 10.26 -1.45
C THR A 269 35.10 10.72 -1.45
N ASP A 270 34.77 11.82 -0.78
CA ASP A 270 33.39 12.29 -0.65
C ASP A 270 32.96 13.28 -1.75
N ASP A 271 33.77 13.42 -2.81
CA ASP A 271 33.48 14.28 -3.98
C ASP A 271 32.18 13.90 -4.70
N VAL A 272 31.79 12.62 -4.64
CA VAL A 272 30.52 12.13 -5.20
C VAL A 272 29.29 12.70 -4.49
N LEU A 273 29.44 13.20 -3.26
CA LEU A 273 28.33 13.77 -2.49
C LEU A 273 28.03 15.22 -2.84
N ASP A 274 28.90 15.90 -3.60
CA ASP A 274 28.73 17.32 -3.94
C ASP A 274 27.47 17.58 -4.79
N LYS A 275 26.92 16.54 -5.43
CA LYS A 275 25.68 16.60 -6.21
C LYS A 275 24.42 16.37 -5.39
N ALA A 276 24.55 15.74 -4.22
CA ALA A 276 23.40 15.32 -3.45
C ALA A 276 22.82 16.49 -2.64
N GLU A 277 21.51 16.69 -2.76
CA GLU A 277 20.82 17.85 -2.20
C GLU A 277 20.77 17.83 -0.66
N ASP A 278 20.81 16.64 -0.07
CA ASP A 278 20.68 16.35 1.36
C ASP A 278 22.00 15.85 2.00
N ALA A 279 23.14 16.12 1.34
CA ALA A 279 24.46 15.69 1.80
C ALA A 279 24.92 16.29 3.14
N ASP A 280 24.30 17.38 3.57
CA ASP A 280 24.51 18.04 4.86
C ASP A 280 23.77 17.35 6.02
N GLU A 281 22.73 16.56 5.74
CA GLU A 281 22.02 15.76 6.74
C GLU A 281 22.82 14.52 7.18
N ILE A 282 23.79 14.09 6.38
CA ILE A 282 24.58 12.89 6.65
C ILE A 282 25.38 13.06 7.93
N SER A 283 25.26 12.10 8.85
CA SER A 283 26.08 12.12 10.06
C SER A 283 27.57 11.94 9.71
N SER A 284 28.44 12.67 10.43
CA SER A 284 29.90 12.68 10.16
C SER A 284 30.53 11.27 10.13
N GLY A 285 30.03 10.36 10.97
CA GLY A 285 30.46 8.95 11.00
C GLY A 285 29.99 8.10 9.82
N ALA A 286 28.95 8.52 9.10
CA ALA A 286 28.36 7.81 7.97
C ALA A 286 28.78 8.39 6.61
N ARG A 287 29.31 9.63 6.55
CA ARG A 287 29.65 10.35 5.31
C ARG A 287 30.45 9.52 4.31
N ARG A 288 31.48 8.82 4.77
CA ARG A 288 32.32 7.97 3.88
C ARG A 288 31.59 6.72 3.40
N ALA A 289 30.70 6.16 4.22
CA ALA A 289 29.89 5.02 3.82
C ALA A 289 28.84 5.44 2.79
N MET A 290 28.21 6.60 2.96
CA MET A 290 27.27 7.16 1.98
C MET A 290 27.96 7.49 0.65
N ALA A 291 29.15 8.09 0.67
CA ALA A 291 29.94 8.32 -0.55
C ALA A 291 30.28 7.01 -1.26
N TRP A 292 30.67 5.97 -0.51
CA TRP A 292 30.87 4.65 -1.06
C TRP A 292 29.59 4.08 -1.70
N ALA A 293 28.47 4.10 -0.99
CA ALA A 293 27.20 3.57 -1.49
C ALA A 293 26.74 4.28 -2.77
N CYS A 294 26.88 5.61 -2.82
CA CYS A 294 26.56 6.40 -4.02
C CYS A 294 27.44 5.97 -5.20
N ARG A 295 28.75 5.83 -4.99
CA ARG A 295 29.68 5.37 -6.05
C ARG A 295 29.41 3.93 -6.50
N GLU A 296 28.97 3.07 -5.59
CA GLU A 296 28.58 1.70 -5.89
C GLU A 296 27.15 1.61 -6.48
N GLY A 297 26.41 2.72 -6.62
CA GLY A 297 25.03 2.70 -7.12
C GLY A 297 24.04 2.01 -6.18
N LEU A 298 24.36 1.90 -4.90
CA LEU A 298 23.44 1.38 -3.87
C LEU A 298 22.43 2.44 -3.42
N VAL A 299 22.74 3.71 -3.64
CA VAL A 299 21.88 4.88 -3.38
C VAL A 299 22.05 5.90 -4.51
N SER A 300 21.04 6.74 -4.75
CA SER A 300 21.08 7.80 -5.77
C SER A 300 22.21 8.81 -5.53
N ASP A 301 22.69 9.47 -6.58
CA ASP A 301 23.65 10.57 -6.50
C ASP A 301 23.00 11.97 -6.36
N ILE A 302 21.66 12.03 -6.38
CA ILE A 302 20.88 13.28 -6.26
C ILE A 302 20.20 13.37 -4.88
N TYR A 303 19.52 12.31 -4.45
CA TYR A 303 18.84 12.25 -3.15
C TYR A 303 19.27 11.01 -2.38
N LEU A 304 19.99 11.21 -1.27
CA LEU A 304 20.61 10.13 -0.51
C LEU A 304 19.69 9.57 0.58
N GLY A 305 18.75 10.38 1.05
CA GLY A 305 17.83 10.12 2.16
C GLY A 305 18.51 9.51 3.39
N PRO A 306 19.57 10.12 3.96
CA PRO A 306 20.37 9.48 5.01
C PRO A 306 19.57 9.16 6.27
N LYS A 307 18.51 9.93 6.56
CA LYS A 307 17.63 9.77 7.73
C LYS A 307 16.36 8.99 7.47
N ASP A 308 16.08 8.66 6.21
CA ASP A 308 14.87 7.92 5.89
C ASP A 308 14.95 6.52 6.48
N PRO A 309 13.83 6.00 7.02
CA PRO A 309 13.75 4.60 7.41
C PRO A 309 13.97 3.73 6.17
N VAL A 310 14.76 2.68 6.34
CA VAL A 310 14.98 1.67 5.31
C VAL A 310 14.08 0.49 5.56
N THR A 311 13.67 -0.16 4.50
CA THR A 311 12.82 -1.34 4.55
C THR A 311 13.63 -2.62 4.38
N VAL A 312 13.06 -3.74 4.83
CA VAL A 312 13.66 -5.07 4.61
C VAL A 312 13.89 -5.34 3.11
N GLY A 313 13.05 -4.79 2.24
CA GLY A 313 13.16 -4.88 0.79
C GLY A 313 14.39 -4.15 0.24
N GLU A 314 14.48 -2.84 0.52
CA GLU A 314 15.64 -2.01 0.14
C GLU A 314 16.95 -2.65 0.63
N ALA A 315 16.97 -3.20 1.85
CA ALA A 315 18.16 -3.84 2.40
C ALA A 315 18.59 -5.11 1.65
N LYS A 316 17.62 -5.93 1.21
CA LYS A 316 17.90 -7.13 0.40
C LYS A 316 18.43 -6.75 -0.97
N GLU A 317 17.89 -5.70 -1.57
CA GLU A 317 18.33 -5.24 -2.89
C GLU A 317 19.77 -4.71 -2.86
N MET A 318 20.11 -3.87 -1.87
CA MET A 318 21.50 -3.43 -1.69
C MET A 318 22.47 -4.60 -1.48
N LEU A 319 22.04 -5.67 -0.80
CA LEU A 319 22.86 -6.88 -0.64
C LEU A 319 23.03 -7.64 -1.96
N ARG A 320 21.95 -7.79 -2.74
CA ARG A 320 21.98 -8.43 -4.07
C ARG A 320 22.96 -7.71 -5.01
N LEU A 321 22.87 -6.38 -5.10
CA LEU A 321 23.78 -5.54 -5.92
C LEU A 321 25.26 -5.67 -5.51
N LEU A 322 25.53 -5.98 -4.24
CA LEU A 322 26.88 -6.22 -3.74
C LEU A 322 27.41 -7.63 -4.07
N GLU A 323 26.52 -8.62 -4.19
CA GLU A 323 26.90 -10.00 -4.57
C GLU A 323 27.18 -10.14 -6.07
N GLU A 324 26.61 -9.25 -6.89
CA GLU A 324 26.77 -9.25 -8.35
C GLU A 324 28.07 -8.56 -8.83
N LYS A 325 28.90 -8.05 -7.91
CA LYS A 325 30.15 -7.34 -8.16
C LYS A 325 31.38 -8.13 -7.71
#